data_AF-A0A0K8TCR2-F1
#
_entry.id   AF-A0A0K8TCR2-F1
#
_cell.length_a   1.000
_cell.length_b   1.000
_cell.length_c   1.000
_cell.angle_alpha   90.00
_cell.angle_beta   90.00
_cell.angle_gamma   90.00
#
_symmetry.space_group_name_H-M   'P 1'
#
loop_
_entity.id
_entity.type
_entity.pdbx_description
1 polymer ?
#
loop_
_entity_poly.entity_id
_entity_poly.type
_entity_poly.pdbx_seq_one_letter_code
_entity_poly.pdbx_strand_id
1 'polypeptide(L)'
;MIAPLVIWLDTFIQRWNAVKLEKSKLNPQYPYLLPKAYKQYNKISLPGVRFCKVSCQVVRSLSHWSGGFIDPETWEGSIHEAVVDAIAKARHYVYIENQFFISCNSTQVKNHVANALFRRIMRAHREKTVFRVYVVLPLLPGFEGEVGTPSGTALHAITHWNYVSICRGKDSLLVRLREAGVQDPHYYITFHGLRNHSTLNNVPITELIYVHSKLFIVDDRLVICGSANINDRSLLGKRDSEIAVVIEDEEFKSGTMNGQQFRSGKMCGTLRRYLFREHLGILGNPDPEWDVSDPLTDDFYHNVWRATSRRNTEIYDSVFCCLPRDEVRCFKDLQTCRTPMSISDPAGAAEKLEEVKGHLVSFPLEFLTDEVLTPNPGSMEGIMPTSLWT
;
A
#
# COMPACT_ATOMS: atom_id res chain seq x y z
N MET A 1 -8.98 -20.18 -16.49
CA MET A 1 -8.63 -18.74 -16.50
C MET A 1 -8.07 -18.38 -17.86
N ILE A 2 -8.90 -17.88 -18.78
CA ILE A 2 -8.37 -17.32 -20.05
C ILE A 2 -9.04 -15.98 -20.41
N ALA A 3 -10.29 -15.75 -19.98
CA ALA A 3 -11.01 -14.50 -20.24
C ALA A 3 -10.29 -13.20 -19.77
N PRO A 4 -9.66 -13.13 -18.58
CA PRO A 4 -9.03 -11.88 -18.13
C PRO A 4 -7.77 -11.49 -18.92
N LEU A 5 -7.05 -12.47 -19.48
CA LEU A 5 -5.88 -12.24 -20.34
C LEU A 5 -6.27 -11.55 -21.65
N VAL A 6 -7.49 -11.77 -22.13
CA VAL A 6 -7.96 -11.17 -23.39
C VAL A 6 -8.27 -9.68 -23.22
N ILE A 7 -8.95 -9.31 -22.12
CA ILE A 7 -9.25 -7.91 -21.82
C ILE A 7 -7.95 -7.11 -21.55
N TRP A 8 -6.95 -7.76 -20.94
CA TRP A 8 -5.61 -7.20 -20.81
C TRP A 8 -4.98 -6.86 -22.15
N LEU A 9 -5.06 -7.79 -23.12
CA LEU A 9 -4.54 -7.56 -24.48
C LEU A 9 -5.32 -6.46 -25.20
N ASP A 10 -6.64 -6.35 -24.99
CA ASP A 10 -7.47 -5.32 -25.60
C ASP A 10 -7.02 -3.91 -25.16
N THR A 11 -6.66 -3.73 -23.88
CA THR A 11 -6.13 -2.46 -23.37
C THR A 11 -4.79 -2.10 -24.01
N PHE A 12 -3.90 -3.09 -24.21
CA PHE A 12 -2.63 -2.87 -24.91
C PHE A 12 -2.86 -2.47 -26.37
N ILE A 13 -3.72 -3.20 -27.08
CA ILE A 13 -4.05 -2.97 -28.50
C ILE A 13 -4.65 -1.57 -28.70
N GLN A 14 -5.58 -1.18 -27.82
CA GLN A 14 -6.20 0.15 -27.84
C GLN A 14 -5.13 1.24 -27.78
N ARG A 15 -4.22 1.19 -26.79
CA ARG A 15 -3.17 2.20 -26.61
C ARG A 15 -2.14 2.19 -27.74
N TRP A 16 -1.74 1.00 -28.20
CA TRP A 16 -0.81 0.86 -29.33
C TRP A 16 -1.35 1.52 -30.59
N ASN A 17 -2.61 1.21 -30.94
CA ASN A 17 -3.25 1.76 -32.13
C ASN A 17 -3.45 3.28 -32.02
N ALA A 18 -3.77 3.79 -30.82
CA ALA A 18 -3.87 5.23 -30.56
C ALA A 18 -2.54 5.95 -30.79
N VAL A 19 -1.45 5.48 -30.18
CA VAL A 19 -0.11 6.06 -30.34
C VAL A 19 0.36 5.95 -31.79
N LYS A 20 0.11 4.82 -32.45
CA LYS A 20 0.42 4.66 -33.87
C LYS A 20 -0.33 5.70 -34.70
N LEU A 21 -1.63 5.87 -34.48
CA LEU A 21 -2.44 6.83 -35.24
C LEU A 21 -1.93 8.26 -35.09
N GLU A 22 -1.50 8.63 -33.88
CA GLU A 22 -1.01 9.97 -33.56
C GLU A 22 0.41 10.23 -34.09
N LYS A 23 1.35 9.30 -33.89
CA LYS A 23 2.79 9.55 -34.08
C LYS A 23 3.43 8.79 -35.23
N SER A 24 2.78 7.76 -35.78
CA SER A 24 3.40 6.83 -36.73
C SER A 24 2.40 6.20 -37.70
N LYS A 25 1.39 7.00 -38.11
CA LYS A 25 0.25 6.54 -38.91
C LYS A 25 0.69 5.82 -40.20
N LEU A 26 1.66 6.42 -40.90
CA LEU A 26 2.16 5.94 -42.19
C LEU A 26 3.36 4.99 -42.09
N ASN A 27 3.91 4.77 -40.89
CA ASN A 27 5.08 3.90 -40.73
C ASN A 27 4.65 2.42 -40.74
N PRO A 28 5.06 1.61 -41.73
CA PRO A 28 4.66 0.21 -41.83
C PRO A 28 5.38 -0.71 -40.84
N GLN A 29 6.49 -0.27 -40.22
CA GLN A 29 7.22 -1.07 -39.22
C GLN A 29 6.42 -1.25 -37.92
N TYR A 30 5.47 -0.35 -37.66
CA TYR A 30 4.54 -0.46 -36.54
C TYR A 30 3.18 -0.87 -37.11
N PRO A 31 2.79 -2.17 -37.09
CA PRO A 31 1.49 -2.58 -37.61
C PRO A 31 0.36 -2.14 -36.68
N TYR A 32 -0.86 -1.97 -37.20
CA TYR A 32 -2.03 -1.93 -36.32
C TYR A 32 -2.26 -3.32 -35.73
N LEU A 33 -2.62 -3.38 -34.45
CA LEU A 33 -2.93 -4.62 -33.77
C LEU A 33 -4.43 -4.85 -33.76
N LEU A 34 -4.83 -6.12 -33.87
CA LEU A 34 -6.23 -6.54 -33.84
C LEU A 34 -6.45 -7.52 -32.69
N PRO A 35 -7.55 -7.40 -31.94
CA PRO A 35 -7.86 -8.34 -30.87
C PRO A 35 -8.16 -9.72 -31.46
N LYS A 36 -7.69 -10.78 -30.78
CA LYS A 36 -8.06 -12.15 -31.13
C LYS A 36 -9.50 -12.42 -30.70
N ALA A 37 -10.22 -13.23 -31.47
CA ALA A 37 -11.58 -13.61 -31.10
C ALA A 37 -11.60 -14.43 -29.80
N TYR A 38 -12.50 -14.07 -28.87
CA TYR A 38 -12.65 -14.70 -27.54
C TYR A 38 -12.87 -16.23 -27.54
N LYS A 39 -13.20 -16.83 -28.70
CA LYS A 39 -13.51 -18.26 -28.85
C LYS A 39 -12.29 -19.17 -29.03
N GLN A 40 -11.09 -18.62 -29.28
CA GLN A 40 -9.91 -19.40 -29.69
C GLN A 40 -8.79 -19.39 -28.64
N TYR A 41 -9.02 -20.04 -27.50
CA TYR A 41 -7.97 -20.16 -26.48
C TYR A 41 -7.80 -21.58 -25.96
N ASN A 42 -6.57 -22.08 -26.11
CA ASN A 42 -6.14 -23.32 -25.49
C ASN A 42 -5.89 -23.07 -24.00
N LYS A 43 -6.31 -24.00 -23.14
CA LYS A 43 -5.91 -23.98 -21.73
C LYS A 43 -4.38 -24.02 -21.66
N ILE A 44 -3.78 -22.95 -21.14
CA ILE A 44 -2.36 -22.94 -20.80
C ILE A 44 -2.21 -23.74 -19.52
N SER A 45 -1.50 -24.86 -19.60
CA SER A 45 -1.01 -25.59 -18.43
C SER A 45 0.46 -25.21 -18.25
N LEU A 46 0.79 -24.63 -17.09
CA LEU A 46 2.17 -24.33 -16.72
C LEU A 46 2.63 -25.42 -15.74
N PRO A 47 3.67 -26.22 -16.07
CA PRO A 47 4.19 -27.24 -15.17
C PRO A 47 4.57 -26.65 -13.81
N GLY A 48 4.16 -27.32 -12.72
CA GLY A 48 4.45 -26.87 -11.35
C GLY A 48 3.58 -25.72 -10.82
N VAL A 49 2.72 -25.12 -11.64
CA VAL A 49 1.82 -24.04 -11.21
C VAL A 49 0.48 -24.61 -10.74
N ARG A 50 0.09 -24.30 -9.50
CA ARG A 50 -1.24 -24.64 -8.99
C ARG A 50 -2.25 -23.61 -9.48
N PHE A 51 -3.30 -24.08 -10.12
CA PHE A 51 -4.41 -23.24 -10.55
C PHE A 51 -5.54 -23.27 -9.52
N CYS A 52 -6.17 -22.13 -9.29
CA CYS A 52 -7.39 -22.01 -8.50
C CYS A 52 -8.47 -21.35 -9.36
N LYS A 53 -9.73 -21.78 -9.20
CA LYS A 53 -10.85 -21.13 -9.87
C LYS A 53 -11.22 -19.84 -9.14
N VAL A 54 -11.24 -18.75 -9.90
CA VAL A 54 -11.55 -17.40 -9.45
C VAL A 54 -12.41 -16.70 -10.50
N SER A 55 -13.26 -15.78 -10.04
CA SER A 55 -13.80 -14.72 -10.89
C SER A 55 -12.75 -13.61 -10.97
N CYS A 56 -12.61 -13.01 -12.14
CA CYS A 56 -11.60 -11.97 -12.35
C CYS A 56 -12.11 -10.92 -13.33
N GLN A 57 -11.97 -9.67 -12.94
CA GLN A 57 -12.35 -8.49 -13.72
C GLN A 57 -11.12 -7.58 -13.86
N VAL A 58 -10.82 -7.18 -15.10
CA VAL A 58 -9.81 -6.15 -15.37
C VAL A 58 -10.45 -4.79 -15.15
N VAL A 59 -9.75 -3.92 -14.44
CA VAL A 59 -10.11 -2.52 -14.18
C VAL A 59 -8.94 -1.62 -14.53
N ARG A 60 -9.20 -0.37 -14.90
CA ARG A 60 -8.17 0.56 -15.38
C ARG A 60 -8.48 2.01 -15.01
N SER A 61 -7.41 2.80 -15.02
CA SER A 61 -7.47 4.26 -15.07
C SER A 61 -6.99 4.67 -16.45
N LEU A 62 -7.85 5.28 -17.26
CA LEU A 62 -7.52 5.61 -18.64
C LEU A 62 -8.36 6.80 -19.12
N SER A 63 -7.78 7.70 -19.89
CA SER A 63 -8.51 8.84 -20.48
C SER A 63 -8.11 9.07 -21.94
N HIS A 64 -8.66 10.11 -22.57
CA HIS A 64 -8.37 10.48 -23.95
C HIS A 64 -6.87 10.48 -24.27
N TRP A 65 -6.06 11.21 -23.49
CA TRP A 65 -4.64 11.39 -23.78
C TRP A 65 -3.83 10.10 -23.67
N SER A 66 -4.25 9.17 -22.81
CA SER A 66 -3.50 7.95 -22.50
C SER A 66 -4.03 6.71 -23.21
N GLY A 67 -5.32 6.70 -23.55
CA GLY A 67 -6.10 5.58 -24.10
C GLY A 67 -6.64 5.81 -25.50
N GLY A 68 -6.54 7.03 -26.04
CA GLY A 68 -7.01 7.36 -27.38
C GLY A 68 -8.52 7.25 -27.57
N PHE A 69 -9.32 7.55 -26.52
CA PHE A 69 -10.77 7.71 -26.70
C PHE A 69 -11.05 8.81 -27.71
N ILE A 70 -12.10 8.69 -28.53
CA ILE A 70 -12.40 9.71 -29.56
C ILE A 70 -12.89 11.01 -28.89
N ASP A 71 -13.74 10.89 -27.88
CA ASP A 71 -14.24 12.01 -27.09
C ASP A 71 -13.22 12.40 -25.99
N PRO A 72 -12.72 13.65 -25.98
CA PRO A 72 -11.78 14.14 -24.97
C PRO A 72 -12.28 14.05 -23.52
N GLU A 73 -13.60 14.11 -23.31
CA GLU A 73 -14.20 14.04 -21.98
C GLU A 73 -14.42 12.59 -21.50
N THR A 74 -14.18 11.60 -22.35
CA THR A 74 -14.29 10.19 -21.97
C THR A 74 -13.06 9.75 -21.17
N TRP A 75 -13.33 9.18 -20.00
CA TRP A 75 -12.34 8.57 -19.12
C TRP A 75 -12.96 7.39 -18.37
N GLU A 76 -12.10 6.52 -17.84
CA GLU A 76 -12.43 5.38 -17.00
C GLU A 76 -11.59 5.45 -15.73
N GLY A 77 -12.24 5.31 -14.58
CA GLY A 77 -11.59 5.17 -13.26
C GLY A 77 -12.13 3.96 -12.51
N SER A 78 -12.29 2.84 -13.22
CA SER A 78 -12.90 1.62 -12.67
C SER A 78 -12.07 1.00 -11.53
N ILE A 79 -10.76 1.31 -11.44
CA ILE A 79 -9.93 0.94 -10.30
C ILE A 79 -10.42 1.62 -9.02
N HIS A 80 -10.66 2.93 -9.07
CA HIS A 80 -11.11 3.71 -7.91
C HIS A 80 -12.47 3.23 -7.42
N GLU A 81 -13.40 2.99 -8.35
CA GLU A 81 -14.72 2.44 -8.06
C GLU A 81 -14.62 1.06 -7.39
N ALA A 82 -13.80 0.16 -7.95
CA ALA A 82 -13.61 -1.18 -7.40
C ALA A 82 -13.01 -1.15 -5.98
N VAL A 83 -12.00 -0.30 -5.73
CA VAL A 83 -11.39 -0.16 -4.40
C VAL A 83 -12.38 0.38 -3.38
N VAL A 84 -13.12 1.44 -3.72
CA VAL A 84 -14.13 2.04 -2.82
C VAL A 84 -15.25 1.05 -2.51
N ASP A 85 -15.74 0.34 -3.52
CA ASP A 85 -16.80 -0.66 -3.38
C ASP A 85 -16.34 -1.85 -2.52
N ALA A 86 -15.13 -2.36 -2.74
CA ALA A 86 -14.55 -3.44 -1.95
C ALA A 86 -14.44 -3.06 -0.45
N ILE A 87 -13.96 -1.84 -0.15
CA ILE A 87 -13.88 -1.34 1.23
C ILE A 87 -15.27 -1.19 1.85
N ALA A 88 -16.24 -0.66 1.10
CA ALA A 88 -17.60 -0.46 1.61
C ALA A 88 -18.30 -1.79 1.93
N LYS A 89 -18.05 -2.83 1.12
CA LYS A 89 -18.63 -4.18 1.26
C LYS A 89 -17.87 -5.08 2.25
N ALA A 90 -16.63 -4.74 2.61
CA ALA A 90 -15.83 -5.49 3.58
C ALA A 90 -16.61 -5.76 4.88
N ARG A 91 -16.48 -6.94 5.46
CA ARG A 91 -17.19 -7.39 6.67
C ARG A 91 -16.25 -7.59 7.85
N HIS A 92 -15.02 -8.00 7.59
CA HIS A 92 -14.09 -8.49 8.59
C HIS A 92 -12.83 -7.62 8.62
N TYR A 93 -12.09 -7.54 7.52
CA TYR A 93 -10.87 -6.74 7.48
C TYR A 93 -10.52 -6.26 6.07
N VAL A 94 -9.64 -5.26 6.02
CA VAL A 94 -8.96 -4.83 4.79
C VAL A 94 -7.46 -4.83 5.06
N TYR A 95 -6.69 -5.51 4.22
CA TYR A 95 -5.24 -5.45 4.19
C TYR A 95 -4.78 -4.65 2.99
N ILE A 96 -3.90 -3.68 3.21
CA ILE A 96 -3.43 -2.73 2.19
C ILE A 96 -1.90 -2.74 2.21
N GLU A 97 -1.28 -3.03 1.06
CA GLU A 97 0.10 -2.64 0.79
C GLU A 97 0.10 -1.64 -0.36
N ASN A 98 0.59 -0.44 -0.11
CA ASN A 98 0.64 0.59 -1.14
C ASN A 98 1.89 1.46 -1.01
N GLN A 99 2.37 1.98 -2.13
CA GLN A 99 3.50 2.91 -2.14
C GLN A 99 3.11 4.28 -1.58
N PHE A 100 1.85 4.69 -1.75
CA PHE A 100 1.34 5.96 -1.26
C PHE A 100 0.02 5.76 -0.53
N PHE A 101 -0.30 6.68 0.38
CA PHE A 101 -1.59 6.78 1.05
C PHE A 101 -2.05 8.25 1.03
N ILE A 102 -2.41 8.75 -0.14
CA ILE A 102 -2.84 10.13 -0.37
C ILE A 102 -4.33 10.13 -0.71
N SER A 103 -5.17 10.40 0.29
CA SER A 103 -6.64 10.28 0.20
C SER A 103 -7.37 11.14 1.24
N CYS A 104 -6.79 12.28 1.64
CA CYS A 104 -7.41 13.15 2.64
C CYS A 104 -8.75 13.75 2.17
N ASN A 105 -9.62 14.08 3.13
CA ASN A 105 -10.93 14.69 2.82
C ASN A 105 -10.81 16.20 2.58
N SER A 106 -10.05 16.60 1.55
CA SER A 106 -9.82 18.01 1.20
C SER A 106 -10.39 18.35 -0.18
N THR A 107 -10.42 19.63 -0.53
CA THR A 107 -10.76 20.06 -1.90
C THR A 107 -9.66 19.74 -2.92
N GLN A 108 -8.43 19.49 -2.45
CA GLN A 108 -7.26 19.25 -3.28
C GLN A 108 -7.09 17.78 -3.67
N VAL A 109 -7.58 16.86 -2.83
CA VAL A 109 -7.54 15.40 -3.04
C VAL A 109 -8.96 14.88 -3.24
N LYS A 110 -9.23 14.26 -4.40
CA LYS A 110 -10.59 13.94 -4.85
C LYS A 110 -10.95 12.47 -4.73
N ASN A 111 -9.96 11.57 -4.68
CA ASN A 111 -10.23 10.15 -4.49
C ASN A 111 -10.89 9.89 -3.12
N HIS A 112 -11.56 8.74 -3.00
CA HIS A 112 -12.46 8.44 -1.87
C HIS A 112 -12.03 7.26 -1.01
N VAL A 113 -10.76 6.82 -1.10
CA VAL A 113 -10.28 5.64 -0.37
C VAL A 113 -10.34 5.84 1.15
N ALA A 114 -9.78 6.91 1.71
CA ALA A 114 -9.85 7.16 3.15
C ALA A 114 -11.28 7.47 3.61
N ASN A 115 -12.11 8.08 2.76
CA ASN A 115 -13.53 8.28 3.04
C ASN A 115 -14.30 6.95 3.14
N ALA A 116 -13.98 5.99 2.27
CA ALA A 116 -14.55 4.63 2.34
C ALA A 116 -14.10 3.92 3.63
N LEU A 117 -12.81 4.00 3.97
CA LEU A 117 -12.27 3.43 5.22
C LEU A 117 -12.93 4.05 6.45
N PHE A 118 -13.02 5.38 6.51
CA PHE A 118 -13.70 6.11 7.58
C PHE A 118 -15.14 5.61 7.77
N ARG A 119 -15.94 5.60 6.70
CA ARG A 119 -17.34 5.14 6.75
C ARG A 119 -17.43 3.68 7.21
N ARG A 120 -16.52 2.84 6.73
CA ARG A 120 -16.50 1.42 7.04
C ARG A 120 -16.13 1.15 8.51
N ILE A 121 -15.10 1.84 9.03
CA ILE A 121 -14.71 1.76 10.44
C ILE A 121 -15.83 2.29 11.33
N MET A 122 -16.42 3.44 10.98
CA MET A 122 -17.54 3.99 11.74
C MET A 122 -18.79 3.09 11.73
N ARG A 123 -19.00 2.28 10.69
CA ARG A 123 -20.03 1.23 10.70
C ARG A 123 -19.72 0.17 11.76
N ALA A 124 -18.50 -0.37 11.76
CA ALA A 124 -18.08 -1.36 12.76
C ALA A 124 -18.16 -0.82 14.18
N HIS A 125 -17.72 0.43 14.39
CA HIS A 125 -17.78 1.09 15.69
C HIS A 125 -19.21 1.23 16.23
N ARG A 126 -20.14 1.70 15.38
CA ARG A 126 -21.56 1.82 15.75
C ARG A 126 -22.22 0.46 16.02
N GLU A 127 -21.88 -0.55 15.23
CA GLU A 127 -22.40 -1.91 15.36
C GLU A 127 -21.70 -2.72 16.47
N LYS A 128 -20.64 -2.19 17.08
CA LYS A 128 -19.76 -2.89 18.04
C LYS A 128 -19.22 -4.21 17.48
N THR A 129 -18.89 -4.24 16.19
CA THR A 129 -18.31 -5.40 15.52
C THR A 129 -16.79 -5.26 15.40
N VAL A 130 -16.10 -6.40 15.47
CA VAL A 130 -14.65 -6.43 15.23
C VAL A 130 -14.38 -6.21 13.75
N PHE A 131 -13.59 -5.19 13.45
CA PHE A 131 -13.13 -4.88 12.10
C PHE A 131 -11.71 -4.35 12.15
N ARG A 132 -10.81 -4.86 11.31
CA ARG A 132 -9.40 -4.46 11.30
C ARG A 132 -8.97 -3.96 9.92
N VAL A 133 -8.09 -2.96 9.91
CA VAL A 133 -7.43 -2.45 8.72
C VAL A 133 -5.94 -2.45 8.98
N TYR A 134 -5.21 -3.11 8.09
CA TYR A 134 -3.75 -3.15 8.10
C TYR A 134 -3.25 -2.35 6.92
N VAL A 135 -2.38 -1.39 7.18
CA VAL A 135 -1.76 -0.58 6.13
C VAL A 135 -0.25 -0.73 6.23
N VAL A 136 0.38 -1.19 5.16
CA VAL A 136 1.84 -1.29 5.04
C VAL A 136 2.29 -0.34 3.93
N LEU A 137 3.17 0.60 4.29
CA LEU A 137 3.66 1.68 3.43
C LEU A 137 5.20 1.67 3.42
N PRO A 138 5.86 2.24 2.40
CA PRO A 138 7.29 2.50 2.49
C PRO A 138 7.54 3.54 3.58
N LEU A 139 8.54 3.32 4.45
CA LEU A 139 8.85 4.22 5.57
C LEU A 139 9.17 5.65 5.08
N LEU A 140 9.84 5.77 3.93
CA LEU A 140 10.07 7.03 3.24
C LEU A 140 9.68 6.89 1.76
N PRO A 141 9.19 7.96 1.13
CA PRO A 141 9.00 8.00 -0.32
C PRO A 141 10.31 7.75 -1.08
N GLY A 142 10.28 6.92 -2.13
CA GLY A 142 11.46 6.58 -2.93
C GLY A 142 11.78 7.64 -3.98
N PHE A 143 12.16 8.83 -3.53
CA PHE A 143 12.68 9.90 -4.36
C PHE A 143 14.13 10.18 -3.98
N GLU A 144 14.94 10.61 -4.96
CA GLU A 144 16.29 11.09 -4.67
C GLU A 144 16.24 12.34 -3.79
N GLY A 145 17.13 12.40 -2.80
CA GLY A 145 17.25 13.54 -1.88
C GLY A 145 17.42 13.10 -0.43
N GLU A 146 17.92 14.01 0.39
CA GLU A 146 18.14 13.79 1.81
C GLU A 146 17.10 14.54 2.64
N VAL A 147 16.53 13.86 3.64
CA VAL A 147 15.56 14.46 4.57
C VAL A 147 16.19 15.68 5.26
N GLY A 148 15.53 16.83 5.11
CA GLY A 148 15.90 18.06 5.79
C GLY A 148 16.88 18.92 5.00
N THR A 149 17.21 18.50 3.79
CA THR A 149 18.01 19.29 2.85
C THR A 149 17.15 19.77 1.68
N PRO A 150 17.59 20.80 0.93
CA PRO A 150 16.89 21.26 -0.27
C PRO A 150 16.73 20.20 -1.36
N SER A 151 17.58 19.17 -1.41
CA SER A 151 17.45 18.06 -2.37
C SER A 151 16.26 17.16 -2.07
N GLY A 152 15.75 17.17 -0.84
CA GLY A 152 14.62 16.34 -0.38
C GLY A 152 13.22 16.91 -0.64
N THR A 153 13.07 17.98 -1.44
CA THR A 153 11.78 18.70 -1.58
C THR A 153 10.62 17.80 -2.03
N ALA A 154 10.84 16.90 -3.02
CA ALA A 154 9.82 15.95 -3.46
C ALA A 154 9.46 14.94 -2.37
N LEU A 155 10.47 14.47 -1.62
CA LEU A 155 10.29 13.58 -0.48
C LEU A 155 9.43 14.26 0.59
N HIS A 156 9.73 15.52 0.95
CA HIS A 156 8.94 16.30 1.91
C HIS A 156 7.48 16.48 1.45
N ALA A 157 7.27 16.85 0.19
CA ALA A 157 5.93 17.07 -0.35
C ALA A 157 5.07 15.80 -0.28
N ILE A 158 5.62 14.64 -0.65
CA ILE A 158 4.88 13.37 -0.59
C ILE A 158 4.68 12.92 0.86
N THR A 159 5.68 13.09 1.72
CA THR A 159 5.56 12.83 3.16
C THR A 159 4.45 13.68 3.79
N HIS A 160 4.34 14.96 3.41
CA HIS A 160 3.25 15.84 3.82
C HIS A 160 1.88 15.24 3.46
N TRP A 161 1.66 14.86 2.20
CA TRP A 161 0.36 14.35 1.73
C TRP A 161 -0.01 13.00 2.32
N ASN A 162 0.97 12.13 2.57
CA ASN A 162 0.76 10.90 3.35
C ASN A 162 0.26 11.24 4.76
N TYR A 163 0.99 12.09 5.50
CA TYR A 163 0.59 12.43 6.86
C TYR A 163 -0.74 13.18 6.94
N VAL A 164 -1.03 14.09 6.01
CA VAL A 164 -2.33 14.79 5.95
C VAL A 164 -3.49 13.82 5.69
N SER A 165 -3.23 12.72 5.00
CA SER A 165 -4.24 11.67 4.79
C SER A 165 -4.40 10.76 6.00
N ILE A 166 -3.32 10.49 6.72
CA ILE A 166 -3.30 9.57 7.86
C ILE A 166 -3.70 10.28 9.16
N CYS A 167 -2.91 11.24 9.64
CA CYS A 167 -2.97 11.74 11.02
C CYS A 167 -2.86 13.26 11.21
N ARG A 168 -2.50 14.05 10.18
CA ARG A 168 -2.26 15.50 10.31
C ARG A 168 -3.40 16.34 9.76
N GLY A 169 -3.91 17.24 10.60
CA GLY A 169 -5.03 18.12 10.25
C GLY A 169 -6.39 17.46 10.46
N LYS A 170 -7.42 18.31 10.59
CA LYS A 170 -8.81 17.94 10.90
C LYS A 170 -9.44 16.96 9.90
N ASP A 171 -8.98 16.99 8.64
CA ASP A 171 -9.53 16.18 7.56
C ASP A 171 -8.83 14.81 7.38
N SER A 172 -7.81 14.54 8.20
CA SER A 172 -7.07 13.26 8.20
C SER A 172 -7.91 12.12 8.78
N LEU A 173 -7.63 10.89 8.34
CA LEU A 173 -8.42 9.71 8.71
C LEU A 173 -8.47 9.48 10.23
N LEU A 174 -7.31 9.50 10.90
CA LEU A 174 -7.22 9.22 12.33
C LEU A 174 -7.87 10.32 13.18
N VAL A 175 -7.70 11.60 12.80
CA VAL A 175 -8.32 12.72 13.53
C VAL A 175 -9.84 12.65 13.41
N ARG A 176 -10.36 12.43 12.19
CA ARG A 176 -11.80 12.29 11.96
C ARG A 176 -12.43 11.14 12.74
N LEU A 177 -11.72 10.00 12.86
CA LEU A 177 -12.19 8.88 13.66
C LEU A 177 -12.33 9.27 15.14
N ARG A 178 -11.32 9.96 15.70
CA ARG A 178 -11.37 10.46 17.09
C ARG A 178 -12.51 11.45 17.30
N GLU A 179 -12.65 12.43 16.42
CA GLU A 179 -13.73 13.43 16.48
C GLU A 179 -15.13 12.80 16.35
N ALA A 180 -15.24 11.67 15.64
CA ALA A 180 -16.48 10.92 15.50
C ALA A 180 -16.77 9.96 16.68
N GLY A 181 -15.95 9.95 17.74
CA GLY A 181 -16.16 9.20 18.98
C GLY A 181 -15.32 7.94 19.15
N VAL A 182 -14.43 7.61 18.21
CA VAL A 182 -13.50 6.47 18.34
C VAL A 182 -12.33 6.87 19.25
N GLN A 183 -12.32 6.38 20.50
CA GLN A 183 -11.28 6.73 21.48
C GLN A 183 -9.87 6.39 21.00
N ASP A 184 -9.65 5.14 20.57
CA ASP A 184 -8.40 4.68 19.98
C ASP A 184 -8.64 4.16 18.55
N PRO A 185 -8.34 4.95 17.51
CA PRO A 185 -8.40 4.48 16.12
C PRO A 185 -7.53 3.24 15.85
N HIS A 186 -6.44 3.02 16.61
CA HIS A 186 -5.56 1.86 16.44
C HIS A 186 -6.18 0.54 16.89
N TYR A 187 -7.39 0.57 17.45
CA TYR A 187 -8.22 -0.62 17.54
C TYR A 187 -8.72 -1.07 16.16
N TYR A 188 -8.99 -0.15 15.23
CA TYR A 188 -9.55 -0.47 13.92
C TYR A 188 -8.52 -0.41 12.79
N ILE A 189 -7.52 0.47 12.87
CA ILE A 189 -6.56 0.70 11.78
C ILE A 189 -5.14 0.96 12.29
N THR A 190 -4.18 0.24 11.72
CA THR A 190 -2.75 0.40 12.04
C THR A 190 -1.91 0.58 10.79
N PHE A 191 -0.85 1.38 10.92
CA PHE A 191 0.09 1.73 9.86
C PHE A 191 1.48 1.17 10.20
N HIS A 192 2.10 0.54 9.22
CA HIS A 192 3.38 -0.15 9.36
C HIS A 192 4.28 0.13 8.16
N GLY A 193 5.57 -0.05 8.35
CA GLY A 193 6.53 -0.15 7.26
C GLY A 193 7.32 -1.45 7.35
N LEU A 194 8.26 -1.62 6.44
CA LEU A 194 9.15 -2.78 6.41
C LEU A 194 10.60 -2.31 6.46
N ARG A 195 11.44 -3.00 7.23
CA ARG A 195 12.86 -2.72 7.38
C ARG A 195 13.65 -4.02 7.55
N ASN A 196 14.85 -4.04 7.00
CA ASN A 196 15.79 -5.15 7.18
C ASN A 196 17.15 -4.66 7.65
N HIS A 197 17.99 -5.58 8.10
CA HIS A 197 19.39 -5.36 8.39
C HIS A 197 20.25 -6.47 7.82
N SER A 198 21.55 -6.18 7.73
CA SER A 198 22.59 -7.13 7.38
C SER A 198 23.92 -6.60 7.89
N THR A 199 25.00 -7.28 7.54
CA THR A 199 26.36 -6.87 7.88
C THR A 199 27.11 -6.53 6.59
N LEU A 200 27.69 -5.33 6.54
CA LEU A 200 28.57 -4.89 5.46
C LEU A 200 29.93 -4.56 6.05
N ASN A 201 30.99 -5.24 5.60
CA ASN A 201 32.35 -5.09 6.15
C ASN A 201 32.41 -5.23 7.68
N ASN A 202 31.68 -6.22 8.24
CA ASN A 202 31.55 -6.47 9.68
C ASN A 202 30.87 -5.35 10.49
N VAL A 203 30.25 -4.36 9.82
CA VAL A 203 29.44 -3.34 10.47
C VAL A 203 27.97 -3.64 10.21
N PRO A 204 27.13 -3.72 11.26
CA PRO A 204 25.69 -3.81 11.08
C PRO A 204 25.19 -2.61 10.30
N ILE A 205 24.38 -2.87 9.28
CA ILE A 205 23.69 -1.86 8.46
C ILE A 205 22.20 -2.16 8.39
N THR A 206 21.39 -1.15 8.15
CA THR A 206 19.95 -1.30 7.95
C THR A 206 19.48 -0.49 6.77
N GLU A 207 18.44 -0.99 6.09
CA GLU A 207 17.70 -0.22 5.11
C GLU A 207 16.21 -0.58 5.15
N LEU A 208 15.36 0.38 4.80
CA LEU A 208 13.94 0.13 4.60
C LEU A 208 13.73 -0.85 3.44
N ILE A 209 12.74 -1.72 3.56
CA ILE A 209 12.25 -2.50 2.43
C ILE A 209 11.20 -1.65 1.73
N TYR A 210 11.47 -1.27 0.49
CA TYR A 210 10.61 -0.35 -0.22
C TYR A 210 9.32 -1.03 -0.69
N VAL A 211 8.21 -0.71 -0.04
CA VAL A 211 6.88 -1.22 -0.36
C VAL A 211 6.38 -0.55 -1.65
N HIS A 212 6.65 -1.20 -2.78
CA HIS A 212 6.18 -0.76 -4.08
C HIS A 212 4.87 -1.45 -4.51
N SER A 213 4.33 -2.34 -3.68
CA SER A 213 3.03 -2.99 -3.89
C SER A 213 1.90 -1.99 -4.15
N LYS A 214 0.86 -2.43 -4.85
CA LYS A 214 -0.45 -1.78 -4.93
C LYS A 214 -1.53 -2.84 -4.81
N LEU A 215 -1.79 -3.24 -3.57
CA LEU A 215 -2.52 -4.45 -3.22
C LEU A 215 -3.58 -4.14 -2.15
N PHE A 216 -4.79 -4.63 -2.39
CA PHE A 216 -5.86 -4.72 -1.41
C PHE A 216 -6.27 -6.18 -1.26
N ILE A 217 -6.44 -6.65 -0.03
CA ILE A 217 -7.06 -7.94 0.27
C ILE A 217 -8.22 -7.70 1.23
N VAL A 218 -9.40 -8.17 0.86
CA VAL A 218 -10.64 -7.97 1.63
C VAL A 218 -11.21 -9.32 2.03
N ASP A 219 -11.40 -9.49 3.35
CA ASP A 219 -12.08 -10.63 3.96
C ASP A 219 -11.58 -12.02 3.52
N ASP A 220 -10.31 -12.18 3.15
CA ASP A 220 -9.76 -13.43 2.62
C ASP A 220 -10.47 -13.93 1.34
N ARG A 221 -11.21 -13.07 0.62
CA ARG A 221 -12.08 -13.47 -0.51
C ARG A 221 -11.91 -12.66 -1.78
N LEU A 222 -11.46 -11.41 -1.65
CA LEU A 222 -11.27 -10.51 -2.76
C LEU A 222 -9.87 -9.91 -2.70
N VAL A 223 -9.19 -9.86 -3.84
CA VAL A 223 -7.91 -9.19 -4.04
C VAL A 223 -8.06 -8.16 -5.15
N ILE A 224 -7.56 -6.96 -4.94
CA ILE A 224 -7.32 -6.00 -6.01
C ILE A 224 -5.81 -5.78 -6.08
N CYS A 225 -5.19 -6.09 -7.22
CA CYS A 225 -3.76 -5.86 -7.43
C CYS A 225 -3.48 -5.27 -8.81
N GLY A 226 -2.50 -4.37 -8.90
CA GLY A 226 -2.18 -3.69 -10.14
C GLY A 226 -1.07 -2.64 -9.98
N SER A 227 -1.16 -1.58 -10.78
CA SER A 227 -0.19 -0.48 -10.78
C SER A 227 -0.63 0.76 -10.01
N ALA A 228 -1.94 0.91 -9.75
CA ALA A 228 -2.52 2.13 -9.21
C ALA A 228 -2.22 2.36 -7.73
N ASN A 229 -1.54 3.46 -7.43
CA ASN A 229 -1.30 3.91 -6.07
C ASN A 229 -2.58 4.48 -5.42
N ILE A 230 -2.60 4.60 -4.09
CA ILE A 230 -3.63 5.41 -3.39
C ILE A 230 -3.22 6.88 -3.49
N ASN A 231 -3.53 7.50 -4.63
CA ASN A 231 -3.38 8.92 -4.89
C ASN A 231 -4.32 9.31 -6.06
N ASP A 232 -4.58 10.59 -6.25
CA ASP A 232 -5.42 11.09 -7.34
C ASP A 232 -4.79 10.82 -8.71
N ARG A 233 -3.45 10.87 -8.80
CA ARG A 233 -2.70 10.54 -10.02
C ARG A 233 -3.07 9.18 -10.61
N SER A 234 -3.16 8.14 -9.79
CA SER A 234 -3.49 6.80 -10.23
C SER A 234 -5.00 6.53 -10.25
N LEU A 235 -5.79 7.13 -9.36
CA LEU A 235 -7.19 6.72 -9.15
C LEU A 235 -8.23 7.51 -9.94
N LEU A 236 -7.98 8.75 -10.35
CA LEU A 236 -9.01 9.59 -11.00
C LEU A 236 -9.25 9.27 -12.48
N GLY A 237 -8.46 8.40 -13.11
CA GLY A 237 -8.61 8.04 -14.53
C GLY A 237 -8.15 9.10 -15.54
N LYS A 238 -8.25 10.39 -15.19
CA LYS A 238 -7.88 11.54 -16.03
C LYS A 238 -6.38 11.88 -16.03
N ARG A 239 -5.62 11.28 -15.10
CA ARG A 239 -4.17 11.47 -14.94
C ARG A 239 -3.47 10.24 -15.50
N ASP A 240 -2.63 9.55 -14.72
CA ASP A 240 -1.81 8.43 -15.22
C ASP A 240 -2.68 7.26 -15.69
N SER A 241 -2.20 6.56 -16.72
CA SER A 241 -2.83 5.31 -17.14
C SER A 241 -2.43 4.17 -16.20
N GLU A 242 -3.40 3.50 -15.60
CA GLU A 242 -3.17 2.40 -14.67
C GLU A 242 -4.00 1.17 -15.07
N ILE A 243 -3.57 0.00 -14.59
CA ILE A 243 -4.30 -1.25 -14.76
C ILE A 243 -4.25 -2.05 -13.46
N ALA A 244 -5.36 -2.70 -13.14
CA ALA A 244 -5.46 -3.64 -12.02
C ALA A 244 -6.42 -4.77 -12.36
N VAL A 245 -6.41 -5.79 -11.52
CA VAL A 245 -7.35 -6.91 -11.58
C VAL A 245 -8.06 -7.04 -10.24
N VAL A 246 -9.38 -7.15 -10.29
CA VAL A 246 -10.22 -7.57 -9.16
C VAL A 246 -10.38 -9.08 -9.27
N ILE A 247 -9.94 -9.80 -8.25
CA ILE A 247 -9.98 -11.26 -8.20
C ILE A 247 -10.84 -11.67 -7.02
N GLU A 248 -11.87 -12.46 -7.27
CA GLU A 248 -12.75 -13.03 -6.26
C GLU A 248 -12.65 -14.56 -6.27
N ASP A 249 -12.43 -15.15 -5.09
CA ASP A 249 -12.35 -16.61 -4.96
C ASP A 249 -13.70 -17.29 -5.29
N GLU A 250 -13.65 -18.35 -6.09
CA GLU A 250 -14.78 -19.28 -6.25
C GLU A 250 -14.58 -20.59 -5.47
N GLU A 251 -13.36 -20.83 -4.99
CA GLU A 251 -13.01 -21.97 -4.17
C GLU A 251 -12.60 -21.54 -2.77
N PHE A 252 -13.09 -22.27 -1.78
CA PHE A 252 -12.89 -21.91 -0.38
C PHE A 252 -12.34 -23.08 0.44
N LYS A 253 -11.67 -22.76 1.53
CA LYS A 253 -11.25 -23.67 2.60
C LYS A 253 -11.92 -23.25 3.91
N SER A 254 -12.15 -24.22 4.79
CA SER A 254 -12.56 -23.92 6.16
C SER A 254 -11.43 -23.18 6.89
N GLY A 255 -11.81 -22.19 7.68
CA GLY A 255 -10.93 -21.41 8.54
C GLY A 255 -11.76 -20.68 9.60
N THR A 256 -11.16 -19.69 10.22
CA THR A 256 -11.80 -18.87 11.25
C THR A 256 -11.66 -17.38 10.94
N MET A 257 -12.61 -16.60 11.45
CA MET A 257 -12.60 -15.14 11.39
C MET A 257 -13.20 -14.61 12.69
N ASN A 258 -12.36 -14.03 13.54
CA ASN A 258 -12.65 -13.72 14.94
C ASN A 258 -13.17 -14.94 15.73
N GLY A 259 -12.51 -16.09 15.57
CA GLY A 259 -12.86 -17.36 16.24
C GLY A 259 -14.14 -18.04 15.72
N GLN A 260 -14.88 -17.40 14.81
CA GLN A 260 -16.08 -17.98 14.19
C GLN A 260 -15.73 -18.74 12.91
N GLN A 261 -16.46 -19.81 12.62
CA GLN A 261 -16.28 -20.59 11.40
C GLN A 261 -16.44 -19.69 10.17
N PHE A 262 -15.42 -19.69 9.29
CA PHE A 262 -15.39 -18.88 8.10
C PHE A 262 -14.89 -19.67 6.90
N ARG A 263 -15.43 -19.36 5.72
CA ARG A 263 -14.93 -19.88 4.44
C ARG A 263 -13.93 -18.89 3.84
N SER A 264 -12.65 -19.18 4.02
CA SER A 264 -11.52 -18.40 3.49
C SER A 264 -11.28 -18.80 2.04
N GLY A 265 -11.10 -17.81 1.16
CA GLY A 265 -10.77 -18.02 -0.24
C GLY A 265 -9.44 -18.75 -0.39
N LYS A 266 -9.37 -19.69 -1.34
CA LYS A 266 -8.16 -20.48 -1.55
C LYS A 266 -7.00 -19.63 -2.06
N MET A 267 -7.26 -18.65 -2.93
CA MET A 267 -6.26 -17.75 -3.47
C MET A 267 -6.01 -16.59 -2.50
N CYS A 268 -7.03 -15.77 -2.25
CA CYS A 268 -6.92 -14.52 -1.50
C CYS A 268 -6.41 -14.76 -0.08
N GLY A 269 -6.99 -15.73 0.63
CA GLY A 269 -6.53 -16.07 1.97
C GLY A 269 -5.14 -16.67 2.02
N THR A 270 -4.73 -17.41 0.98
CA THR A 270 -3.36 -17.95 0.92
C THR A 270 -2.34 -16.85 0.67
N LEU A 271 -2.65 -15.90 -0.21
CA LEU A 271 -1.81 -14.71 -0.44
C LEU A 271 -1.63 -13.92 0.86
N ARG A 272 -2.72 -13.64 1.58
CA ARG A 272 -2.66 -12.90 2.84
C ARG A 272 -1.85 -13.63 3.92
N ARG A 273 -2.03 -14.95 4.08
CA ARG A 273 -1.18 -15.77 4.98
C ARG A 273 0.28 -15.76 4.57
N TYR A 274 0.58 -15.79 3.27
CA TYR A 274 1.95 -15.75 2.78
C TYR A 274 2.63 -14.44 3.17
N LEU A 275 1.99 -13.30 2.88
CA LEU A 275 2.50 -11.96 3.22
C LEU A 275 2.64 -11.77 4.74
N PHE A 276 1.68 -12.23 5.53
CA PHE A 276 1.79 -12.17 6.99
C PHE A 276 3.00 -12.96 7.49
N ARG A 277 3.22 -14.16 6.95
CA ARG A 277 4.39 -14.98 7.34
C ARG A 277 5.71 -14.35 6.93
N GLU A 278 5.76 -13.75 5.74
CA GLU A 278 6.93 -13.02 5.26
C GLU A 278 7.26 -11.85 6.21
N HIS A 279 6.29 -10.98 6.46
CA HIS A 279 6.49 -9.77 7.27
C HIS A 279 6.79 -10.08 8.75
N LEU A 280 6.29 -11.21 9.25
CA LEU A 280 6.54 -11.72 10.60
C LEU A 280 7.80 -12.62 10.70
N GLY A 281 8.48 -12.91 9.59
CA GLY A 281 9.70 -13.72 9.59
C GLY A 281 9.50 -15.21 9.83
N ILE A 282 8.28 -15.71 9.63
CA ILE A 282 7.90 -17.12 9.85
C ILE A 282 7.60 -17.85 8.52
N LEU A 283 8.02 -17.25 7.39
CA LEU A 283 7.94 -17.89 6.08
C LEU A 283 9.07 -18.92 5.95
N GLY A 284 8.72 -20.19 5.72
CA GLY A 284 9.69 -21.30 5.68
C GLY A 284 10.15 -21.80 7.05
N ASN A 285 10.08 -20.96 8.09
CA ASN A 285 10.39 -21.28 9.49
C ASN A 285 9.17 -20.96 10.38
N PRO A 286 8.12 -21.81 10.40
CA PRO A 286 6.91 -21.54 11.15
C PRO A 286 7.19 -21.50 12.66
N ASP A 287 6.79 -20.41 13.32
CA ASP A 287 6.74 -20.32 14.78
C ASP A 287 5.44 -21.00 15.26
N PRO A 288 5.50 -22.05 16.10
CA PRO A 288 4.32 -22.79 16.54
C PRO A 288 3.37 -21.94 17.40
N GLU A 289 3.84 -20.84 17.98
CA GLU A 289 3.01 -19.94 18.79
C GLU A 289 2.25 -18.91 17.94
N TRP A 290 2.71 -18.63 16.72
CA TRP A 290 2.15 -17.57 15.88
C TRP A 290 1.20 -18.12 14.83
N ASP A 291 -0.09 -18.14 15.16
CA ASP A 291 -1.14 -18.45 14.20
C ASP A 291 -1.57 -17.21 13.41
N VAL A 292 -1.20 -17.18 12.14
CA VAL A 292 -1.64 -16.15 11.18
C VAL A 292 -2.98 -16.50 10.52
N SER A 293 -3.67 -17.57 10.89
CA SER A 293 -4.85 -18.05 10.17
C SER A 293 -6.01 -17.06 10.26
N ASP A 294 -6.29 -16.54 11.45
CA ASP A 294 -7.35 -15.59 11.77
C ASP A 294 -6.79 -14.18 11.99
N PRO A 295 -7.02 -13.25 11.06
CA PRO A 295 -6.48 -11.90 11.20
C PRO A 295 -7.22 -11.10 12.30
N LEU A 296 -8.43 -11.45 12.71
CA LEU A 296 -9.23 -10.55 13.56
C LEU A 296 -9.00 -10.66 15.06
N THR A 297 -8.45 -11.79 15.52
CA THR A 297 -8.33 -12.08 16.95
C THR A 297 -7.54 -10.98 17.64
N ASP A 298 -7.97 -10.60 18.85
CA ASP A 298 -7.26 -9.61 19.66
C ASP A 298 -5.80 -10.02 19.87
N ASP A 299 -5.56 -11.31 20.08
CA ASP A 299 -4.22 -11.85 20.26
C ASP A 299 -3.33 -11.65 19.02
N PHE A 300 -3.79 -12.07 17.84
CA PHE A 300 -3.01 -11.85 16.61
C PHE A 300 -2.82 -10.36 16.32
N TYR A 301 -3.88 -9.56 16.42
CA TYR A 301 -3.82 -8.14 16.08
C TYR A 301 -2.91 -7.35 17.03
N HIS A 302 -3.06 -7.54 18.34
CA HIS A 302 -2.36 -6.76 19.35
C HIS A 302 -1.02 -7.38 19.76
N ASN A 303 -0.99 -8.68 20.06
CA ASN A 303 0.16 -9.33 20.69
C ASN A 303 1.14 -9.93 19.68
N VAL A 304 0.71 -10.18 18.44
CA VAL A 304 1.60 -10.65 17.36
C VAL A 304 1.94 -9.50 16.42
N TRP A 305 0.96 -8.99 15.67
CA TRP A 305 1.21 -8.03 14.60
C TRP A 305 1.72 -6.68 15.13
N ARG A 306 0.96 -6.02 16.01
CA ARG A 306 1.36 -4.71 16.57
C ARG A 306 2.57 -4.82 17.50
N ALA A 307 2.64 -5.84 18.35
CA ALA A 307 3.77 -5.99 19.27
C ALA A 307 5.09 -6.24 18.53
N THR A 308 5.10 -7.09 17.49
CA THR A 308 6.29 -7.31 16.65
C THR A 308 6.71 -6.02 15.96
N SER A 309 5.75 -5.32 15.35
CA SER A 309 5.99 -4.03 14.72
C SER A 309 6.59 -2.99 15.67
N ARG A 310 6.13 -2.91 16.91
CA ARG A 310 6.67 -1.99 17.93
C ARG A 310 8.07 -2.42 18.39
N ARG A 311 8.24 -3.69 18.76
CA ARG A 311 9.51 -4.24 19.25
C ARG A 311 10.62 -4.05 18.22
N ASN A 312 10.34 -4.36 16.95
CA ASN A 312 11.31 -4.19 15.88
C ASN A 312 11.70 -2.71 15.71
N THR A 313 10.74 -1.77 15.77
CA THR A 313 11.03 -0.33 15.75
C THR A 313 11.95 0.08 16.90
N GLU A 314 11.63 -0.31 18.13
CA GLU A 314 12.45 0.01 19.31
C GLU A 314 13.89 -0.52 19.18
N ILE A 315 14.06 -1.74 18.67
CA ILE A 315 15.39 -2.32 18.41
C ILE A 315 16.12 -1.50 17.34
N TYR A 316 15.51 -1.29 16.17
CA TYR A 316 16.13 -0.55 15.07
C TYR A 316 16.52 0.88 15.47
N ASP A 317 15.66 1.58 16.22
CA ASP A 317 15.94 2.92 16.70
C ASP A 317 17.08 2.95 17.72
N SER A 318 17.17 1.94 18.59
CA SER A 318 18.25 1.82 19.57
C SER A 318 19.60 1.44 18.93
N VAL A 319 19.58 0.64 17.86
CA VAL A 319 20.79 0.14 17.22
C VAL A 319 21.34 1.14 16.20
N PHE A 320 20.45 1.72 15.38
CA PHE A 320 20.84 2.50 14.20
C PHE A 320 20.48 3.98 14.25
N CYS A 321 19.60 4.42 15.15
CA CYS A 321 18.89 5.71 15.03
C CYS A 321 18.32 5.95 13.62
N CYS A 322 17.79 4.92 12.96
CA CYS A 322 17.36 5.08 11.57
C CYS A 322 16.21 6.08 11.42
N LEU A 323 16.14 6.73 10.26
CA LEU A 323 14.99 7.55 9.88
C LEU A 323 13.99 6.73 9.06
N PRO A 324 12.70 7.07 9.10
CA PRO A 324 12.05 8.04 9.98
C PRO A 324 11.72 7.44 11.36
N ARG A 325 11.57 8.30 12.38
CA ARG A 325 11.25 7.91 13.77
C ARG A 325 10.51 9.02 14.51
N ASP A 326 9.68 8.67 15.49
CA ASP A 326 8.77 9.62 16.16
C ASP A 326 9.47 10.60 17.10
N GLU A 327 10.70 10.32 17.55
CA GLU A 327 11.48 11.26 18.36
C GLU A 327 12.02 12.44 17.55
N VAL A 328 12.12 12.32 16.21
CA VAL A 328 12.60 13.40 15.34
C VAL A 328 11.38 14.20 14.87
N ARG A 329 11.03 15.25 15.60
CA ARG A 329 9.82 16.04 15.35
C ARG A 329 10.07 17.28 14.50
N CYS A 330 11.32 17.72 14.40
CA CYS A 330 11.74 18.82 13.53
C CYS A 330 13.10 18.59 12.87
N PHE A 331 13.49 19.42 11.90
CA PHE A 331 14.76 19.27 11.18
C PHE A 331 15.98 19.45 12.08
N LYS A 332 15.85 20.21 13.18
CA LYS A 332 16.93 20.35 14.16
C LYS A 332 17.21 19.04 14.90
N ASP A 333 16.18 18.20 15.08
CA ASP A 333 16.32 16.92 15.77
C ASP A 333 17.11 15.91 14.93
N LEU A 334 17.23 16.10 13.61
CA LEU A 334 18.04 15.23 12.75
C LEU A 334 19.51 15.18 13.17
N GLN A 335 20.03 16.27 13.76
CA GLN A 335 21.41 16.37 14.23
C GLN A 335 21.62 15.76 15.62
N THR A 336 20.55 15.33 16.31
CA THR A 336 20.61 14.94 17.72
C THR A 336 20.89 13.45 17.95
N CYS A 337 20.89 12.62 16.90
CA CYS A 337 21.29 11.22 17.08
C CYS A 337 22.78 11.15 17.44
N ARG A 338 23.06 10.58 18.61
CA ARG A 338 24.40 10.19 19.06
C ARG A 338 24.99 9.15 18.10
N THR A 339 26.30 8.90 18.15
CA THR A 339 26.91 7.78 17.43
C THR A 339 26.09 6.49 17.62
N PRO A 340 25.52 5.91 16.54
CA PRO A 340 24.67 4.71 16.64
C PRO A 340 25.40 3.54 17.30
N MET A 341 24.67 2.67 17.99
CA MET A 341 25.23 1.46 18.59
C MET A 341 25.90 0.57 17.55
N SER A 342 25.37 0.51 16.32
CA SER A 342 26.00 -0.22 15.21
C SER A 342 27.44 0.21 14.92
N ILE A 343 27.84 1.42 15.32
CA ILE A 343 29.20 1.96 15.18
C ILE A 343 29.94 1.91 16.51
N SER A 344 29.32 2.34 17.62
CA SER A 344 30.00 2.43 18.92
C SER A 344 30.20 1.08 19.61
N ASP A 345 29.30 0.13 19.37
CA ASP A 345 29.32 -1.24 19.92
C ASP A 345 28.70 -2.23 18.91
N PRO A 346 29.44 -2.61 17.84
CA PRO A 346 28.92 -3.50 16.80
C PRO A 346 28.53 -4.90 17.31
N ALA A 347 29.19 -5.38 18.38
CA ALA A 347 28.89 -6.69 18.97
C ALA A 347 27.55 -6.67 19.72
N GLY A 348 27.34 -5.68 20.60
CA GLY A 348 26.06 -5.51 21.27
C GLY A 348 24.92 -5.16 20.30
N ALA A 349 25.22 -4.44 19.22
CA ALA A 349 24.28 -4.23 18.12
C ALA A 349 23.85 -5.55 17.48
N ALA A 350 24.79 -6.44 17.16
CA ALA A 350 24.49 -7.74 16.55
C ALA A 350 23.61 -8.61 17.46
N GLU A 351 23.91 -8.68 18.76
CA GLU A 351 23.12 -9.42 19.76
C GLU A 351 21.67 -8.92 19.81
N LYS A 352 21.45 -7.60 19.87
CA LYS A 352 20.09 -7.03 19.85
C LYS A 352 19.34 -7.32 18.56
N LEU A 353 20.05 -7.38 17.43
CA LEU A 353 19.42 -7.64 16.13
C LEU A 353 18.92 -9.08 16.00
N GLU A 354 19.45 -10.02 16.78
CA GLU A 354 18.92 -11.40 16.86
C GLU A 354 17.49 -11.45 17.44
N GLU A 355 17.09 -10.44 18.22
CA GLU A 355 15.74 -10.32 18.77
C GLU A 355 14.70 -9.85 17.74
N VAL A 356 15.14 -9.32 16.59
CA VAL A 356 14.25 -8.85 15.52
C VAL A 356 13.59 -10.05 14.85
N LYS A 357 12.26 -10.08 14.86
CA LYS A 357 11.46 -11.08 14.12
C LYS A 357 10.79 -10.46 12.91
N GLY A 358 11.14 -10.96 11.73
CA GLY A 358 10.58 -10.48 10.46
C GLY A 358 11.03 -9.07 10.08
N HIS A 359 10.18 -8.38 9.32
CA HIS A 359 10.50 -7.10 8.69
C HIS A 359 9.57 -5.96 9.14
N LEU A 360 8.45 -6.29 9.79
CA LEU A 360 7.43 -5.33 10.16
C LEU A 360 7.95 -4.34 11.21
N VAL A 361 7.79 -3.05 10.96
CA VAL A 361 8.09 -1.96 11.90
C VAL A 361 6.93 -0.97 11.96
N SER A 362 6.78 -0.25 13.06
CA SER A 362 5.73 0.76 13.22
C SER A 362 5.97 1.91 12.24
N PHE A 363 4.91 2.40 11.60
CA PHE A 363 5.03 3.58 10.77
C PHE A 363 5.04 4.83 11.67
N PRO A 364 6.09 5.68 11.62
CA PRO A 364 6.21 6.82 12.52
C PRO A 364 5.22 7.92 12.13
N LEU A 365 4.27 8.25 13.01
CA LEU A 365 3.20 9.22 12.75
C LEU A 365 3.58 10.66 13.17
N GLU A 366 4.55 10.80 14.06
CA GLU A 366 5.00 12.05 14.67
C GLU A 366 6.28 12.61 14.02
N PHE A 367 6.92 11.84 13.13
CA PHE A 367 8.14 12.25 12.44
C PHE A 367 7.99 13.56 11.65
N LEU A 368 8.80 14.57 11.96
CA LEU A 368 8.73 15.91 11.38
C LEU A 368 7.34 16.57 11.52
N THR A 369 6.61 16.29 12.60
CA THR A 369 5.26 16.87 12.79
C THR A 369 5.28 18.36 13.13
N ASP A 370 6.41 18.89 13.61
CA ASP A 370 6.55 20.31 13.95
C ASP A 370 7.12 21.12 12.76
N GLU A 371 7.24 20.51 11.57
CA GLU A 371 7.78 21.12 10.34
C GLU A 371 6.73 21.31 9.25
N VAL A 372 6.94 22.35 8.43
CA VAL A 372 6.16 22.58 7.21
C VAL A 372 6.85 21.87 6.04
N LEU A 373 6.31 20.71 5.68
CA LEU A 373 6.88 19.84 4.63
C LEU A 373 6.41 20.19 3.20
N THR A 374 5.53 21.17 3.04
CA THR A 374 5.13 21.63 1.71
C THR A 374 6.24 22.45 1.07
N PRO A 375 6.46 22.37 -0.26
CA PRO A 375 7.44 23.20 -0.95
C PRO A 375 7.22 24.69 -0.68
N ASN A 376 8.31 25.45 -0.59
CA ASN A 376 8.25 26.90 -0.41
C ASN A 376 7.53 27.54 -1.61
N PRO A 377 6.45 28.33 -1.44
CA PRO A 377 5.71 28.95 -2.54
C PRO A 377 6.56 29.79 -3.51
N GLY A 378 7.72 30.29 -3.07
CA GLY A 378 8.67 31.02 -3.90
C GLY A 378 9.67 30.15 -4.66
N SER A 379 9.69 28.82 -4.45
CA SER A 379 10.56 27.88 -5.18
C SER A 379 9.88 27.35 -6.45
N MET A 380 10.67 26.75 -7.34
CA MET A 380 10.15 26.10 -8.55
C MET A 380 9.08 25.05 -8.20
N GLU A 381 9.32 24.24 -7.18
CA GLU A 381 8.43 23.19 -6.69
C GLU A 381 7.19 23.74 -5.99
N GLY A 382 7.25 24.92 -5.38
CA GLY A 382 6.09 25.58 -4.77
C GLY A 382 5.15 26.25 -5.77
N ILE A 383 5.67 26.61 -6.95
CA ILE A 383 4.85 27.11 -8.07
C ILE A 383 4.22 25.94 -8.85
N MET A 384 4.76 24.71 -8.72
CA MET A 384 4.16 23.53 -9.35
C MET A 384 2.75 23.26 -8.79
N PRO A 385 1.81 22.81 -9.64
CA PRO A 385 0.46 22.53 -9.18
C PRO A 385 0.46 21.38 -8.18
N THR A 386 -0.34 21.48 -7.11
CA THR A 386 -0.46 20.43 -6.09
C THR A 386 -0.87 19.06 -6.66
N SER A 387 -1.53 19.03 -7.83
CA SER A 387 -1.84 17.81 -8.56
C SER A 387 -0.61 16.95 -8.91
N LEU A 388 0.59 17.53 -8.89
CA LEU A 388 1.83 16.80 -9.09
C LEU A 388 2.12 15.87 -7.90
N TRP A 389 1.76 16.28 -6.69
CA TRP A 389 2.07 15.57 -5.46
C TRP A 389 0.90 14.73 -4.91
N THR A 390 -0.28 14.82 -5.54
CA THR A 390 -1.55 14.24 -5.03
C THR A 390 -2.12 13.11 -5.84
#